data_AF-E7GEI2-F1
#
_entry.id   AF-E7GEI2-F1
#
_cell.length_a   1.000
_cell.length_b   1.000
_cell.length_c   1.000
_cell.angle_alpha   90.00
_cell.angle_beta   90.00
_cell.angle_gamma   90.00
#
_symmetry.space_group_name_H-M   'P 1'
#
loop_
_entity.id
_entity.type
_entity.pdbx_description
1 polymer ?
#
loop_
_entity_poly.entity_id
_entity_poly.type
_entity_poly.pdbx_seq_one_letter_code
_entity_poly.pdbx_strand_id
1 'polypeptide(L)'
;MLIGTLVFPNVKSVSAASMPSSYSNLTSEEKKAFDKIYQQSSESTLQNVNVNYSTQLSGLKDISSYHWTAWKKAAKGGSISKSANSGKGVGSGSYKGFTQKKIDSWKVDEKYINAIKKINKGKFPKDGNYTFPTDTSSSKLDWWVDEVGFYDIMGDPKYSKVTVKGYRTFNWTEKVRKEKIENTTRYKQYTKKSEENNGNVGWGPNNTAGEMANAIQIRLRSKRFDVPLTNSEAKQFEKKLKDSYEDYYKDGSVYQMHASQSYMYKGGACTINISISGKTVDKVTPELVYINVTYKTKSYSYETESHTSKQQIAQTVVARNAYASEIQKYGNFYLTPKSNVSSQKIKTRNTGFWYNINPYYHKGSASVTDEGSYGWTFSTNVSSGKSGTNIYAMLPIKYKFYTDIVDSHYYAPDVGNPPKDGSGGSNNGNNNNNGGNNGGDKPNGGDSNNPGGNGNNSNNGGNGNNNGNNGNSNNSGNGGHSSIGDKENSPMIHIEIDAKDEDGRVGTVRVPKMVHLYDIDKYRKK
;
A
#
# COMPACT_ATOMS: atom_id res chain seq x y z
N MET A 1 -56.74 -20.33 -15.62
CA MET A 1 -55.62 -19.64 -14.95
C MET A 1 -55.14 -18.53 -15.88
N LEU A 2 -55.55 -17.27 -15.65
CA LEU A 2 -54.95 -16.12 -16.33
C LEU A 2 -54.00 -15.45 -15.34
N ILE A 3 -52.70 -15.53 -15.62
CA ILE A 3 -51.68 -14.77 -14.90
C ILE A 3 -51.75 -13.35 -15.48
N GLY A 4 -52.50 -12.48 -14.81
CA GLY A 4 -52.58 -11.06 -15.18
C GLY A 4 -51.32 -10.34 -14.73
N THR A 5 -50.40 -10.10 -15.66
CA THR A 5 -49.23 -9.26 -15.44
C THR A 5 -49.68 -7.82 -15.15
N LEU A 6 -49.43 -7.33 -13.94
CA LEU A 6 -49.65 -5.93 -13.57
C LEU A 6 -48.68 -5.03 -14.36
N VAL A 7 -49.18 -4.33 -15.37
CA VAL A 7 -48.45 -3.26 -16.05
C VAL A 7 -48.87 -1.94 -15.42
N PHE A 8 -47.96 -1.32 -14.67
CA PHE A 8 -48.14 0.05 -14.18
C PHE A 8 -47.80 1.03 -15.32
N PRO A 9 -48.50 2.18 -15.42
CA PRO A 9 -48.18 3.19 -16.43
C PRO A 9 -46.74 3.67 -16.28
N ASN A 10 -46.06 3.72 -17.43
CA ASN A 10 -44.68 4.14 -17.63
C ASN A 10 -44.32 5.34 -16.75
N VAL A 11 -43.29 5.16 -15.92
CA VAL A 11 -42.60 6.26 -15.27
C VAL A 11 -42.10 7.16 -16.39
N LYS A 12 -42.58 8.41 -16.42
CA LYS A 12 -42.08 9.46 -17.31
C LYS A 12 -40.56 9.40 -17.32
N SER A 13 -39.98 9.34 -18.51
CA SER A 13 -38.54 9.47 -18.75
C SER A 13 -37.97 10.56 -17.85
N VAL A 14 -37.28 10.16 -16.78
CA VAL A 14 -36.54 11.09 -15.95
C VAL A 14 -35.39 11.55 -16.82
N SER A 15 -35.40 12.84 -17.19
CA SER A 15 -34.25 13.49 -17.80
C SER A 15 -33.01 13.10 -17.00
N ALA A 16 -31.98 12.56 -17.66
CA ALA A 16 -30.73 12.18 -16.99
C ALA A 16 -30.31 13.31 -16.05
N ALA A 17 -30.35 13.06 -14.73
CA ALA A 17 -30.03 14.10 -13.77
C ALA A 17 -28.60 14.57 -14.04
N SER A 18 -28.37 15.88 -14.08
CA SER A 18 -27.06 16.44 -14.37
C SER A 18 -26.00 15.83 -13.46
N MET A 19 -24.87 15.40 -14.03
CA MET A 19 -23.75 14.87 -13.26
C MET A 19 -23.31 15.88 -12.17
N PRO A 20 -22.93 15.42 -10.97
CA PRO A 20 -22.49 16.30 -9.90
C PRO A 20 -21.21 17.05 -10.27
N SER A 21 -20.97 18.19 -9.62
CA SER A 21 -19.76 19.01 -9.85
C SER A 21 -18.45 18.24 -9.64
N SER A 22 -18.45 17.26 -8.73
CA SER A 22 -17.29 16.41 -8.50
C SER A 22 -16.94 15.51 -9.68
N TYR A 23 -17.93 15.09 -10.48
CA TYR A 23 -17.68 14.43 -11.77
C TYR A 23 -17.06 15.42 -12.77
N SER A 24 -17.55 16.66 -12.81
CA SER A 24 -16.99 17.69 -13.72
C SER A 24 -15.52 17.99 -13.42
N ASN A 25 -15.10 17.90 -12.15
CA ASN A 25 -13.73 18.09 -11.71
C ASN A 25 -12.78 16.94 -12.11
N LEU A 26 -13.31 15.81 -12.56
CA LEU A 26 -12.49 14.73 -13.11
C LEU A 26 -11.86 15.14 -14.44
N THR A 27 -10.62 14.71 -14.67
CA THR A 27 -9.96 14.83 -15.96
C THR A 27 -10.67 14.01 -17.03
N SER A 28 -10.45 14.34 -18.31
CA SER A 28 -11.04 13.62 -19.44
C SER A 28 -10.73 12.12 -19.43
N GLU A 29 -9.57 11.71 -18.94
CA GLU A 29 -9.19 10.30 -18.81
C GLU A 29 -9.89 9.62 -17.63
N GLU A 30 -10.01 10.31 -16.49
CA GLU A 30 -10.74 9.81 -15.33
C GLU A 30 -12.23 9.62 -15.63
N LYS A 31 -12.86 10.57 -16.36
CA LYS A 31 -14.24 10.45 -16.83
C LYS A 31 -14.43 9.20 -17.69
N LYS A 32 -13.64 9.05 -18.75
CA LYS A 32 -13.68 7.87 -19.64
C LYS A 32 -13.53 6.53 -18.92
N ALA A 33 -12.78 6.50 -17.82
CA ALA A 33 -12.61 5.29 -17.03
C ALA A 33 -13.73 5.09 -16.00
N PHE A 34 -14.21 6.15 -15.38
CA PHE A 34 -15.34 6.10 -14.46
C PHE A 34 -16.64 5.69 -15.18
N ASP A 35 -16.88 6.21 -16.37
CA ASP A 35 -18.06 5.88 -17.18
C ASP A 35 -18.12 4.40 -17.60
N LYS A 36 -16.98 3.68 -17.55
CA LYS A 36 -16.94 2.22 -17.77
C LYS A 36 -17.40 1.41 -16.56
N ILE A 37 -17.35 2.00 -15.37
CA ILE A 37 -17.67 1.32 -14.10
C ILE A 37 -18.96 1.86 -13.46
N TYR A 38 -19.44 3.01 -13.89
CA TYR A 38 -20.67 3.62 -13.39
C TYR A 38 -21.55 4.09 -14.56
N GLN A 39 -22.84 3.74 -14.50
CA GLN A 39 -23.86 4.22 -15.43
C GLN A 39 -25.05 4.76 -14.65
N GLN A 40 -25.44 5.99 -14.95
CA GLN A 40 -26.59 6.63 -14.30
C GLN A 40 -27.90 6.05 -14.81
N SER A 41 -28.88 5.91 -13.92
CA SER A 41 -30.22 5.44 -14.26
C SER A 41 -31.30 6.24 -13.54
N SER A 42 -32.58 5.93 -13.82
CA SER A 42 -33.70 6.49 -13.06
C SER A 42 -33.77 6.00 -11.61
N GLU A 43 -33.03 4.95 -11.27
CA GLU A 43 -33.04 4.31 -9.95
C GLU A 43 -31.77 4.60 -9.15
N SER A 44 -30.68 4.97 -9.82
CA SER A 44 -29.42 5.38 -9.19
C SER A 44 -28.89 6.66 -9.81
N THR A 45 -28.65 7.65 -8.95
CA THR A 45 -28.10 8.96 -9.34
C THR A 45 -26.84 9.28 -8.58
N LEU A 46 -25.77 9.57 -9.31
CA LEU A 46 -24.46 9.92 -8.76
C LEU A 46 -24.58 11.18 -7.91
N GLN A 47 -24.13 11.09 -6.66
CA GLN A 47 -24.09 12.23 -5.74
C GLN A 47 -22.69 12.83 -5.68
N ASN A 48 -21.68 11.96 -5.60
CA ASN A 48 -20.30 12.39 -5.51
C ASN A 48 -19.37 11.34 -6.11
N VAL A 49 -18.26 11.77 -6.70
CA VAL A 49 -17.15 10.91 -7.09
C VAL A 49 -15.83 11.59 -6.74
N ASN A 50 -14.91 10.84 -6.16
CA ASN A 50 -13.53 11.27 -5.96
C ASN A 50 -12.56 10.23 -6.51
N VAL A 51 -11.36 10.69 -6.81
CA VAL A 51 -10.28 9.87 -7.35
C VAL A 51 -9.05 10.04 -6.49
N ASN A 52 -8.56 8.92 -5.97
CA ASN A 52 -7.34 8.87 -5.18
C ASN A 52 -6.26 8.07 -5.92
N TYR A 53 -5.01 8.50 -5.79
CA TYR A 53 -3.86 7.83 -6.39
C TYR A 53 -3.00 7.20 -5.30
N SER A 54 -2.50 5.99 -5.54
CA SER A 54 -1.64 5.27 -4.59
C SER A 54 -0.54 4.50 -5.29
N THR A 55 0.53 4.25 -4.54
CA THR A 55 1.74 3.56 -4.99
C THR A 55 1.99 2.34 -4.13
N GLN A 56 2.40 1.23 -4.75
CA GLN A 56 2.81 0.01 -4.08
C GLN A 56 4.13 -0.50 -4.68
N LEU A 57 4.96 -1.12 -3.85
CA LEU A 57 6.19 -1.77 -4.29
C LEU A 57 6.06 -3.29 -4.27
N SER A 58 6.79 -3.93 -5.18
CA SER A 58 6.95 -5.38 -5.29
C SER A 58 8.41 -5.73 -5.59
N GLY A 59 8.81 -6.98 -5.33
CA GLY A 59 10.21 -7.42 -5.40
C GLY A 59 11.06 -7.01 -4.19
N LEU A 60 10.41 -6.56 -3.11
CA LEU A 60 11.06 -6.03 -1.91
C LEU A 60 11.72 -7.10 -1.03
N LYS A 61 11.43 -8.39 -1.24
CA LYS A 61 12.03 -9.49 -0.47
C LYS A 61 13.10 -10.25 -1.27
N ASP A 62 13.26 -9.92 -2.54
CA ASP A 62 14.07 -10.70 -3.49
C ASP A 62 15.52 -10.18 -3.52
N ILE A 63 16.22 -10.40 -2.40
CA ILE A 63 17.64 -10.07 -2.25
C ILE A 63 18.47 -11.23 -2.82
N SER A 64 19.27 -10.91 -3.82
CA SER A 64 20.13 -11.88 -4.53
C SER A 64 21.47 -12.10 -3.86
N SER A 65 22.02 -11.05 -3.22
CA SER A 65 23.27 -11.11 -2.47
C SER A 65 23.41 -9.88 -1.55
N TYR A 66 24.41 -9.92 -0.68
CA TYR A 66 24.90 -8.78 0.10
C TYR A 66 26.33 -8.51 -0.29
N HIS A 67 26.66 -7.25 -0.58
CA HIS A 67 28.04 -6.82 -0.76
C HIS A 67 28.57 -6.30 0.57
N TRP A 68 29.59 -6.98 1.10
CA TRP A 68 30.25 -6.62 2.34
C TRP A 68 31.51 -5.83 2.05
N THR A 69 31.64 -4.66 2.65
CA THR A 69 32.86 -3.85 2.61
C THR A 69 33.28 -3.50 4.03
N ALA A 70 34.58 -3.50 4.29
CA ALA A 70 35.12 -3.13 5.58
C ALA A 70 36.22 -2.08 5.44
N TRP A 71 36.30 -1.17 6.40
CA TRP A 71 37.28 -0.10 6.48
C TRP A 71 37.93 -0.11 7.86
N LYS A 72 39.28 -0.11 7.87
CA LYS A 72 40.04 0.08 9.10
C LYS A 72 40.16 1.57 9.37
N LYS A 73 39.94 1.97 10.62
CA LYS A 73 40.05 3.35 11.08
C LYS A 73 41.24 3.54 12.01
N ALA A 74 41.82 4.73 11.96
CA ALA A 74 42.93 5.11 12.82
C ALA A 74 42.50 5.26 14.29
N ALA A 75 41.25 5.67 14.54
CA ALA A 75 40.73 5.90 15.88
C ALA A 75 39.22 5.58 15.97
N LYS A 76 38.73 5.37 17.20
CA LYS A 76 37.30 5.22 17.51
C LYS A 76 36.55 6.47 17.06
N GLY A 77 35.42 6.29 16.38
CA GLY A 77 34.62 7.42 15.86
C GLY A 77 35.27 8.19 14.70
N GLY A 78 36.44 7.77 14.21
CA GLY A 78 37.06 8.37 13.02
C GLY A 78 36.19 8.21 11.76
N SER A 79 36.40 9.10 10.80
CA SER A 79 35.73 9.02 9.49
C SER A 79 36.38 7.98 8.58
N ILE A 80 35.57 7.31 7.75
CA ILE A 80 36.08 6.50 6.63
C ILE A 80 36.81 7.45 5.66
N SER A 81 38.05 7.11 5.27
CA SER A 81 38.79 7.91 4.29
C SER A 81 38.04 7.98 2.96
N LYS A 82 37.94 9.19 2.37
CA LYS A 82 37.33 9.40 1.04
C LYS A 82 38.04 8.60 -0.06
N SER A 83 39.34 8.34 0.09
CA SER A 83 40.13 7.55 -0.86
C SER A 83 39.92 6.03 -0.74
N ALA A 84 39.17 5.57 0.26
CA ALA A 84 38.98 4.14 0.50
C ALA A 84 38.15 3.44 -0.59
N ASN A 85 37.32 4.19 -1.33
CA ASN A 85 36.42 3.63 -2.34
C ASN A 85 36.55 4.28 -3.73
N SER A 86 37.46 5.24 -3.92
CA SER A 86 37.62 5.95 -5.19
C SER A 86 38.59 5.20 -6.12
N GLY A 87 38.07 4.32 -7.00
CA GLY A 87 38.82 3.82 -8.16
C GLY A 87 38.63 2.34 -8.50
N LYS A 88 38.99 1.96 -9.74
CA LYS A 88 39.18 0.56 -10.14
C LYS A 88 40.36 0.00 -9.36
N GLY A 89 40.07 -0.75 -8.31
CA GLY A 89 41.06 -1.21 -7.35
C GLY A 89 40.69 -0.67 -5.98
N VAL A 90 40.35 -1.58 -5.09
CA VAL A 90 39.92 -1.34 -3.72
C VAL A 90 40.85 -0.29 -3.08
N GLY A 91 40.32 0.89 -2.73
CA GLY A 91 41.12 2.02 -2.30
C GLY A 91 41.96 1.72 -1.06
N SER A 92 42.98 2.54 -0.81
CA SER A 92 43.99 2.35 0.25
C SER A 92 43.43 2.31 1.68
N GLY A 93 42.15 2.63 1.88
CA GLY A 93 41.49 2.66 3.19
C GLY A 93 40.57 1.48 3.52
N SER A 94 40.31 0.55 2.59
CA SER A 94 39.52 -0.66 2.90
C SER A 94 40.41 -1.75 3.50
N TYR A 95 39.91 -2.42 4.52
CA TYR A 95 40.54 -3.64 5.02
C TYR A 95 40.37 -4.76 3.99
N LYS A 96 41.45 -5.47 3.67
CA LYS A 96 41.45 -6.50 2.61
C LYS A 96 41.24 -7.91 3.13
N GLY A 97 41.29 -8.10 4.44
CA GLY A 97 41.24 -9.43 5.02
C GLY A 97 42.60 -10.13 5.09
N PHE A 98 42.58 -11.44 5.29
CA PHE A 98 43.76 -12.30 5.41
C PHE A 98 43.53 -13.65 4.70
N THR A 99 44.62 -14.38 4.47
CA THR A 99 44.62 -15.64 3.71
C THR A 99 44.60 -16.88 4.63
N GLN A 100 44.26 -18.04 4.07
CA GLN A 100 44.36 -19.33 4.75
C GLN A 100 45.75 -19.57 5.36
N LYS A 101 46.82 -19.13 4.69
CA LYS A 101 48.20 -19.28 5.19
C LYS A 101 48.38 -18.62 6.56
N LYS A 102 47.65 -17.53 6.81
CA LYS A 102 47.65 -16.87 8.11
C LYS A 102 47.04 -17.77 9.19
N ILE A 103 45.95 -18.47 8.86
CA ILE A 103 45.31 -19.45 9.73
C ILE A 103 46.26 -20.61 10.04
N ASP A 104 46.89 -21.16 8.99
CA ASP A 104 47.86 -22.25 9.13
C ASP A 104 49.02 -21.85 10.05
N SER A 105 49.52 -20.62 9.94
CA SER A 105 50.60 -20.10 10.80
C SER A 105 50.25 -20.08 12.29
N TRP A 106 48.97 -20.10 12.65
CA TRP A 106 48.49 -20.17 14.04
C TRP A 106 48.14 -21.59 14.49
N LYS A 107 48.01 -22.53 13.55
CA LYS A 107 47.75 -23.94 13.89
C LYS A 107 49.01 -24.72 14.26
N VAL A 108 50.19 -24.15 13.97
CA VAL A 108 51.49 -24.78 14.25
C VAL A 108 51.74 -25.03 15.74
N ASP A 109 51.03 -24.33 16.63
CA ASP A 109 51.16 -24.48 18.08
C ASP A 109 49.78 -24.32 18.76
N GLU A 110 49.39 -25.28 19.59
CA GLU A 110 48.13 -25.30 20.34
C GLU A 110 47.97 -24.07 21.24
N LYS A 111 49.08 -23.49 21.69
CA LYS A 111 49.13 -22.22 22.44
C LYS A 111 48.44 -21.08 21.70
N TYR A 112 48.62 -20.96 20.38
CA TYR A 112 48.00 -19.91 19.58
C TYR A 112 46.51 -20.16 19.34
N ILE A 113 46.13 -21.42 19.11
CA ILE A 113 44.73 -21.82 18.99
C ILE A 113 43.98 -21.47 20.28
N ASN A 114 44.55 -21.81 21.44
CA ASN A 114 43.94 -21.54 22.74
C ASN A 114 43.86 -20.04 23.05
N ALA A 115 44.90 -19.27 22.70
CA ALA A 115 44.87 -17.80 22.84
C ALA A 115 43.77 -17.16 21.98
N ILE A 116 43.66 -17.55 20.69
CA ILE A 116 42.63 -17.04 19.77
C ILE A 116 41.23 -17.46 20.24
N LYS A 117 41.05 -18.70 20.71
CA LYS A 117 39.79 -19.17 21.29
C LYS A 117 39.42 -18.37 22.55
N LYS A 118 40.37 -18.08 23.43
CA LYS A 118 40.14 -17.32 24.67
C LYS A 118 39.55 -15.94 24.38
N ILE A 119 40.10 -15.20 23.41
CA ILE A 119 39.61 -13.87 23.04
C ILE A 119 38.30 -13.91 22.23
N ASN A 120 37.98 -15.04 21.57
CA ASN A 120 36.82 -15.18 20.71
C ASN A 120 35.71 -16.11 21.26
N LYS A 121 35.58 -16.22 22.59
CA LYS A 121 34.57 -17.05 23.28
C LYS A 121 34.55 -18.52 22.81
N GLY A 122 35.73 -19.13 22.75
CA GLY A 122 35.94 -20.52 22.35
C GLY A 122 36.02 -20.75 20.84
N LYS A 123 35.92 -19.69 20.03
CA LYS A 123 35.92 -19.81 18.56
C LYS A 123 37.30 -19.66 17.95
N PHE A 124 37.51 -20.41 16.87
CA PHE A 124 38.67 -20.32 15.99
C PHE A 124 38.14 -20.25 14.54
N PRO A 125 38.79 -19.53 13.62
CA PRO A 125 38.30 -19.43 12.25
C PRO A 125 38.40 -20.78 11.56
N LYS A 126 37.52 -20.97 10.58
CA LYS A 126 37.58 -22.14 9.72
C LYS A 126 38.66 -21.92 8.67
N ASP A 127 39.09 -23.02 8.05
CA ASP A 127 40.00 -22.92 6.92
C ASP A 127 39.31 -22.24 5.74
N GLY A 128 39.87 -21.11 5.33
CA GLY A 128 39.53 -20.33 4.15
C GLY A 128 40.31 -19.02 4.08
N ASN A 129 40.15 -18.32 2.96
CA ASN A 129 40.53 -16.91 2.87
C ASN A 129 39.37 -16.06 3.39
N TYR A 130 39.68 -15.09 4.26
CA TYR A 130 38.71 -14.11 4.73
C TYR A 130 39.04 -12.80 4.03
N THR A 131 38.42 -12.53 2.87
CA THR A 131 38.73 -11.37 2.01
C THR A 131 37.63 -10.33 2.00
N PHE A 132 38.01 -9.06 1.86
CA PHE A 132 37.07 -7.94 1.76
C PHE A 132 37.48 -6.94 0.69
N PRO A 133 36.52 -6.43 -0.11
CA PRO A 133 35.08 -6.72 -0.08
C PRO A 133 34.71 -8.15 -0.51
N THR A 134 33.52 -8.63 -0.13
CA THR A 134 33.01 -9.99 -0.46
C THR A 134 31.50 -10.00 -0.65
N ASP A 135 30.98 -10.93 -1.46
CA ASP A 135 29.55 -11.11 -1.69
C ASP A 135 29.03 -12.38 -0.98
N THR A 136 27.90 -12.27 -0.27
CA THR A 136 27.24 -13.41 0.38
C THR A 136 25.78 -13.54 -0.06
N SER A 137 25.21 -14.74 -0.02
CA SER A 137 23.79 -14.97 -0.31
C SER A 137 22.86 -14.63 0.87
N SER A 138 23.42 -14.41 2.06
CA SER A 138 22.67 -14.12 3.29
C SER A 138 23.14 -12.83 3.95
N SER A 139 22.31 -12.26 4.82
CA SER A 139 22.65 -11.09 5.65
C SER A 139 23.70 -11.37 6.72
N LYS A 140 24.26 -12.59 6.77
CA LYS A 140 25.26 -13.01 7.72
C LYS A 140 26.64 -12.88 7.11
N LEU A 141 27.57 -12.41 7.94
CA LEU A 141 28.99 -12.39 7.65
C LEU A 141 29.75 -12.95 8.86
N ASP A 142 30.59 -13.95 8.62
CA ASP A 142 31.59 -14.44 9.58
C ASP A 142 32.81 -13.52 9.48
N TRP A 143 32.82 -12.45 10.27
CA TRP A 143 33.80 -11.39 10.13
C TRP A 143 35.00 -11.60 11.06
N TRP A 144 36.14 -11.89 10.44
CA TRP A 144 37.42 -12.05 11.11
C TRP A 144 38.41 -10.99 10.64
N VAL A 145 39.25 -10.55 11.56
CA VAL A 145 40.42 -9.70 11.28
C VAL A 145 41.69 -10.31 11.86
N ASP A 146 42.81 -10.05 11.22
CA ASP A 146 44.16 -10.42 11.65
C ASP A 146 44.91 -9.25 12.33
N GLU A 147 44.23 -8.12 12.51
CA GLU A 147 44.74 -6.96 13.21
C GLU A 147 43.67 -6.38 14.15
N VAL A 148 44.07 -6.01 15.37
CA VAL A 148 43.22 -5.22 16.26
C VAL A 148 43.13 -3.77 15.76
N GLY A 149 41.95 -3.17 15.90
CA GLY A 149 41.69 -1.81 15.44
C GLY A 149 40.21 -1.46 15.39
N PHE A 150 39.89 -0.26 14.92
CA PHE A 150 38.51 0.17 14.76
C PHE A 150 38.05 -0.13 13.33
N TYR A 151 36.90 -0.78 13.17
CA TYR A 151 36.40 -1.15 11.86
C TYR A 151 34.97 -0.65 11.64
N ASP A 152 34.73 -0.10 10.44
CA ASP A 152 33.38 0.06 9.91
C ASP A 152 33.14 -1.03 8.89
N ILE A 153 32.02 -1.73 9.01
CA ILE A 153 31.61 -2.80 8.10
C ILE A 153 30.24 -2.45 7.57
N MET A 154 30.08 -2.55 6.26
CA MET A 154 28.81 -2.38 5.60
C MET A 154 28.38 -3.67 4.93
N GLY A 155 27.11 -4.06 5.14
CA GLY A 155 26.42 -5.03 4.29
C GLY A 155 25.36 -4.33 3.44
N ASP A 156 25.56 -4.31 2.12
CA ASP A 156 24.68 -3.65 1.16
C ASP A 156 23.86 -4.68 0.36
N PRO A 157 22.54 -4.80 0.60
CA PRO A 157 21.72 -5.79 -0.08
C PRO A 157 21.50 -5.43 -1.56
N LYS A 158 21.61 -6.44 -2.42
CA LYS A 158 21.36 -6.37 -3.85
C LYS A 158 19.98 -6.90 -4.20
N TYR A 159 19.10 -5.98 -4.59
CA TYR A 159 17.75 -6.31 -5.04
C TYR A 159 17.78 -6.80 -6.49
N SER A 160 17.24 -8.00 -6.72
CA SER A 160 17.16 -8.60 -8.05
C SER A 160 16.29 -7.77 -9.00
N LYS A 161 15.11 -7.35 -8.54
CA LYS A 161 14.17 -6.50 -9.28
C LYS A 161 13.29 -5.72 -8.30
N VAL A 162 13.16 -4.42 -8.48
CA VAL A 162 12.22 -3.57 -7.74
C VAL A 162 11.21 -2.98 -8.72
N THR A 163 9.93 -3.24 -8.47
CA THR A 163 8.83 -2.79 -9.31
C THR A 163 7.84 -1.96 -8.53
N VAL A 164 7.52 -0.80 -9.08
CA VAL A 164 6.54 0.14 -8.55
C VAL A 164 5.24 -0.02 -9.34
N LYS A 165 4.12 -0.14 -8.62
CA LYS A 165 2.77 -0.23 -9.19
C LYS A 165 1.98 0.98 -8.76
N GLY A 166 1.26 1.58 -9.71
CA GLY A 166 0.44 2.76 -9.51
C GLY A 166 -1.02 2.40 -9.67
N TYR A 167 -1.86 2.90 -8.76
CA TYR A 167 -3.30 2.66 -8.77
C TYR A 167 -4.07 3.96 -8.72
N ARG A 168 -5.20 3.96 -9.42
CA ARG A 168 -6.26 4.93 -9.27
C ARG A 168 -7.44 4.24 -8.61
N THR A 169 -7.99 4.85 -7.56
CA THR A 169 -9.18 4.37 -6.86
C THR A 169 -10.28 5.40 -7.00
N PHE A 170 -11.39 4.99 -7.60
CA PHE A 170 -12.63 5.76 -7.60
C PHE A 170 -13.40 5.44 -6.33
N ASN A 171 -13.84 6.46 -5.60
CA ASN A 171 -14.84 6.29 -4.54
C ASN A 171 -16.02 7.18 -4.89
N TRP A 172 -17.22 6.62 -4.90
CA TRP A 172 -18.40 7.38 -5.25
C TRP A 172 -19.58 7.04 -4.37
N THR A 173 -20.51 7.98 -4.29
CA THR A 173 -21.78 7.78 -3.62
C THR A 173 -22.91 8.00 -4.60
N GLU A 174 -23.95 7.21 -4.46
CA GLU A 174 -25.15 7.30 -5.27
C GLU A 174 -26.38 7.37 -4.37
N LYS A 175 -27.39 8.08 -4.86
CA LYS A 175 -28.71 8.12 -4.26
C LYS A 175 -29.55 7.10 -5.00
N VAL A 176 -29.83 6.00 -4.30
CA VAL A 176 -30.57 4.85 -4.83
C VAL A 176 -32.01 4.95 -4.37
N ARG A 177 -32.93 4.82 -5.31
CA ARG A 177 -34.36 4.74 -5.04
C ARG A 177 -34.70 3.34 -4.54
N LYS A 178 -35.26 3.24 -3.34
CA LYS A 178 -35.80 1.98 -2.81
C LYS A 178 -37.33 2.01 -2.91
N GLU A 179 -37.89 0.99 -3.54
CA GLU A 179 -39.33 0.78 -3.55
C GLU A 179 -39.73 0.03 -2.28
N LYS A 180 -40.74 0.56 -1.58
CA LYS A 180 -41.38 -0.11 -0.45
C LYS A 180 -42.86 -0.26 -0.75
N ILE A 181 -43.38 -1.46 -0.51
CA ILE A 181 -44.81 -1.74 -0.59
C ILE A 181 -45.38 -1.60 0.82
N GLU A 182 -46.31 -0.67 0.97
CA GLU A 182 -47.02 -0.46 2.24
C GLU A 182 -48.46 -0.97 2.11
N ASN A 183 -48.87 -1.76 3.10
CA ASN A 183 -50.21 -2.30 3.19
C ASN A 183 -50.95 -1.56 4.30
N THR A 184 -52.02 -0.84 3.94
CA THR A 184 -52.93 -0.24 4.92
C THR A 184 -54.24 -1.01 4.90
N THR A 185 -54.76 -1.37 6.07
CA THR A 185 -55.99 -2.16 6.18
C THR A 185 -57.07 -1.34 6.85
N ARG A 186 -58.26 -1.26 6.23
CA ARG A 186 -59.46 -0.62 6.80
C ARG A 186 -60.54 -1.68 6.93
N TYR A 187 -61.26 -1.66 8.05
CA TYR A 187 -62.35 -2.61 8.28
C TYR A 187 -63.61 -1.93 8.85
N LYS A 188 -64.76 -2.56 8.66
CA LYS A 188 -66.03 -2.21 9.31
C LYS A 188 -66.87 -3.46 9.47
N GLN A 189 -67.47 -3.56 10.64
CA GLN A 189 -68.46 -4.57 10.98
C GLN A 189 -69.86 -3.94 10.96
N TYR A 190 -70.81 -4.68 10.43
CA TYR A 190 -72.23 -4.39 10.44
C TYR A 190 -72.95 -5.54 11.13
N THR A 191 -73.88 -5.21 12.03
CA THR A 191 -74.67 -6.21 12.76
C THR A 191 -76.15 -5.99 12.49
N LYS A 192 -76.95 -7.04 12.67
CA LYS A 192 -78.41 -6.96 12.50
C LYS A 192 -79.09 -5.91 13.41
N LYS A 193 -78.43 -5.47 14.50
CA LYS A 193 -78.97 -4.53 15.51
C LYS A 193 -78.43 -3.09 15.41
N SER A 194 -77.49 -2.77 14.52
CA SER A 194 -76.87 -1.44 14.50
C SER A 194 -77.76 -0.36 13.88
N GLU A 195 -77.89 0.81 14.52
CA GLU A 195 -78.77 1.94 14.11
C GLU A 195 -78.39 2.58 12.76
N GLU A 196 -77.12 2.54 12.33
CA GLU A 196 -76.67 3.01 10.98
C GLU A 196 -77.16 2.10 9.82
N ASN A 197 -78.09 1.20 10.12
CA ASN A 197 -78.30 -0.03 9.38
C ASN A 197 -79.67 -0.68 9.64
N ASN A 198 -80.77 0.08 9.55
CA ASN A 198 -82.13 -0.47 9.62
C ASN A 198 -82.34 -1.61 8.59
N GLY A 199 -82.06 -2.84 9.01
CA GLY A 199 -82.07 -4.06 8.21
C GLY A 199 -80.81 -4.25 7.37
N ASN A 200 -80.08 -5.36 7.59
CA ASN A 200 -79.08 -5.90 6.65
C ASN A 200 -79.73 -6.40 5.33
N VAL A 201 -80.72 -5.67 4.81
CA VAL A 201 -81.42 -5.97 3.56
C VAL A 201 -80.41 -5.85 2.42
N GLY A 202 -80.32 -6.88 1.58
CA GLY A 202 -79.38 -6.98 0.47
C GLY A 202 -78.13 -7.84 0.73
N TRP A 203 -77.72 -8.14 1.97
CA TRP A 203 -76.49 -8.95 2.20
C TRP A 203 -76.73 -10.46 2.31
N GLY A 204 -77.97 -10.89 2.53
CA GLY A 204 -78.32 -12.31 2.62
C GLY A 204 -78.31 -13.04 1.27
N PRO A 205 -78.01 -14.35 1.25
CA PRO A 205 -77.90 -15.15 0.02
C PRO A 205 -79.21 -15.25 -0.78
N ASN A 206 -80.37 -15.11 -0.14
CA ASN A 206 -81.68 -15.16 -0.79
C ASN A 206 -82.18 -13.79 -1.28
N ASN A 207 -81.39 -12.72 -1.18
CA ASN A 207 -81.76 -11.45 -1.83
C ASN A 207 -81.73 -11.59 -3.35
N THR A 208 -82.58 -10.81 -4.02
CA THR A 208 -82.70 -10.82 -5.48
C THR A 208 -81.36 -10.47 -6.13
N ALA A 209 -81.15 -10.97 -7.36
CA ALA A 209 -79.91 -10.72 -8.09
C ALA A 209 -79.71 -9.20 -8.28
N GLY A 210 -78.65 -8.65 -7.67
CA GLY A 210 -78.30 -7.23 -7.75
C GLY A 210 -78.54 -6.42 -6.48
N GLU A 211 -79.38 -6.86 -5.54
CA GLU A 211 -79.52 -6.18 -4.25
C GLU A 211 -78.23 -6.27 -3.42
N MET A 212 -77.58 -7.44 -3.45
CA MET A 212 -76.29 -7.65 -2.79
C MET A 212 -75.17 -6.88 -3.50
N ALA A 213 -75.11 -6.91 -4.83
CA ALA A 213 -74.17 -6.07 -5.57
C ALA A 213 -74.33 -4.58 -5.22
N ASN A 214 -75.57 -4.07 -5.15
CA ASN A 214 -75.82 -2.68 -4.78
C ASN A 214 -75.37 -2.37 -3.34
N ALA A 215 -75.65 -3.27 -2.38
CA ALA A 215 -75.17 -3.13 -1.01
C ALA A 215 -73.63 -3.09 -0.93
N ILE A 216 -72.95 -3.97 -1.67
CA ILE A 216 -71.48 -3.99 -1.80
C ILE A 216 -70.97 -2.65 -2.33
N GLN A 217 -71.58 -2.10 -3.39
CA GLN A 217 -71.17 -0.83 -3.98
C GLN A 217 -71.33 0.34 -3.01
N ILE A 218 -72.50 0.45 -2.36
CA ILE A 218 -72.80 1.55 -1.43
C ILE A 218 -71.79 1.54 -0.28
N ARG A 219 -71.50 0.37 0.30
CA ARG A 219 -70.57 0.29 1.43
C ARG A 219 -69.12 0.54 1.02
N LEU A 220 -68.67 -0.03 -0.09
CA LEU A 220 -67.30 0.18 -0.55
C LEU A 220 -67.04 1.62 -1.07
N ARG A 221 -68.07 2.30 -1.59
CA ARG A 221 -67.98 3.73 -1.97
C ARG A 221 -67.99 4.68 -0.77
N SER A 222 -68.35 4.22 0.43
CA SER A 222 -68.36 5.08 1.62
C SER A 222 -66.99 5.71 1.89
N LYS A 223 -66.95 6.89 2.53
CA LYS A 223 -65.70 7.60 2.88
C LYS A 223 -64.68 6.72 3.64
N ARG A 224 -65.14 5.67 4.33
CA ARG A 224 -64.28 4.73 5.02
C ARG A 224 -63.43 3.91 4.06
N PHE A 225 -64.04 3.38 3.00
CA PHE A 225 -63.35 2.49 2.07
C PHE A 225 -62.93 3.19 0.76
N ASP A 226 -63.74 4.11 0.23
CA ASP A 226 -63.44 4.88 -0.99
C ASP A 226 -62.99 4.00 -2.17
N VAL A 227 -63.61 2.83 -2.32
CA VAL A 227 -63.42 1.89 -3.43
C VAL A 227 -64.71 1.80 -4.24
N PRO A 228 -64.93 2.67 -5.23
CA PRO A 228 -66.10 2.59 -6.09
C PRO A 228 -65.94 1.40 -7.05
N LEU A 229 -66.74 0.35 -6.85
CA LEU A 229 -66.86 -0.76 -7.81
C LEU A 229 -67.87 -0.43 -8.91
N THR A 230 -67.57 -0.81 -10.15
CA THR A 230 -68.56 -0.82 -11.24
C THR A 230 -69.67 -1.84 -10.96
N ASN A 231 -70.82 -1.70 -11.62
CA ASN A 231 -71.94 -2.63 -11.47
C ASN A 231 -71.53 -4.08 -11.79
N SER A 232 -70.69 -4.25 -12.81
CA SER A 232 -70.18 -5.56 -13.21
C SER A 232 -69.26 -6.17 -12.17
N GLU A 233 -68.35 -5.38 -11.59
CA GLU A 233 -67.43 -5.84 -10.54
C GLU A 233 -68.17 -6.23 -9.25
N ALA A 234 -69.18 -5.45 -8.87
CA ALA A 234 -70.00 -5.74 -7.71
C ALA A 234 -70.85 -7.01 -7.90
N LYS A 235 -71.42 -7.22 -9.09
CA LYS A 235 -72.14 -8.46 -9.44
C LYS A 235 -71.22 -9.68 -9.45
N GLN A 236 -69.98 -9.53 -9.91
CA GLN A 236 -68.98 -10.60 -9.82
C GLN A 236 -68.62 -10.93 -8.37
N PHE A 237 -68.48 -9.90 -7.52
CA PHE A 237 -68.23 -10.10 -6.08
C PHE A 237 -69.42 -10.78 -5.40
N GLU A 238 -70.65 -10.33 -5.66
CA GLU A 238 -71.89 -10.97 -5.20
C GLU A 238 -71.90 -12.46 -5.58
N LYS A 239 -71.59 -12.77 -6.85
CA LYS A 239 -71.55 -14.16 -7.31
C LYS A 239 -70.55 -14.98 -6.50
N LYS A 240 -69.33 -14.47 -6.27
CA LYS A 240 -68.33 -15.17 -5.46
C LYS A 240 -68.75 -15.37 -4.00
N LEU A 241 -69.45 -14.41 -3.42
CA LEU A 241 -70.01 -14.55 -2.08
C LEU A 241 -71.09 -15.64 -2.04
N LYS A 242 -71.97 -15.69 -3.04
CA LYS A 242 -72.99 -16.74 -3.16
C LYS A 242 -72.40 -18.12 -3.44
N ASP A 243 -71.36 -18.18 -4.27
CA ASP A 243 -70.63 -19.42 -4.59
C ASP A 243 -69.88 -19.99 -3.36
N SER A 244 -69.59 -19.17 -2.34
CA SER A 244 -68.93 -19.60 -1.09
C SER A 244 -69.89 -19.82 0.09
N TYR A 245 -71.19 -19.91 -0.18
CA TYR A 245 -72.20 -20.20 0.83
C TYR A 245 -71.99 -21.59 1.43
N GLU A 246 -71.94 -21.65 2.77
CA GLU A 246 -71.84 -22.89 3.52
C GLU A 246 -72.76 -22.87 4.76
N ASP A 247 -73.43 -24.01 5.01
CA ASP A 247 -74.24 -24.23 6.20
C ASP A 247 -73.44 -24.96 7.30
N TYR A 248 -73.63 -24.55 8.56
CA TYR A 248 -73.00 -25.15 9.74
C TYR A 248 -74.07 -25.59 10.74
N TYR A 249 -74.12 -26.90 11.04
CA TYR A 249 -75.23 -27.56 11.74
C TYR A 249 -74.96 -28.03 13.18
N LYS A 250 -73.84 -27.65 13.80
CA LYS A 250 -73.53 -28.05 15.19
C LYS A 250 -73.99 -26.98 16.18
N ASP A 251 -75.29 -26.90 16.50
CA ASP A 251 -75.83 -26.16 17.68
C ASP A 251 -76.38 -24.74 17.43
N GLY A 252 -76.74 -24.38 16.19
CA GLY A 252 -77.40 -23.08 15.94
C GLY A 252 -77.80 -22.73 14.52
N SER A 253 -77.83 -23.71 13.60
CA SER A 253 -78.25 -23.55 12.19
C SER A 253 -77.85 -22.19 11.58
N VAL A 254 -76.55 -21.98 11.41
CA VAL A 254 -75.98 -20.74 10.84
C VAL A 254 -75.42 -21.00 9.45
N TYR A 255 -75.41 -19.96 8.62
CA TYR A 255 -74.68 -19.95 7.36
C TYR A 255 -73.50 -18.98 7.42
N GLN A 256 -72.50 -19.24 6.60
CA GLN A 256 -71.39 -18.33 6.34
C GLN A 256 -71.17 -18.16 4.84
N MET A 257 -70.68 -16.98 4.45
CA MET A 257 -70.23 -16.67 3.09
C MET A 257 -68.96 -15.85 3.19
N HIS A 258 -67.97 -16.15 2.36
CA HIS A 258 -66.72 -15.40 2.35
C HIS A 258 -66.19 -15.23 0.92
N ALA A 259 -65.80 -14.01 0.57
CA ALA A 259 -65.11 -13.79 -0.69
C ALA A 259 -63.98 -12.78 -0.54
N SER A 260 -62.90 -13.04 -1.27
CA SER A 260 -61.74 -12.17 -1.40
C SER A 260 -61.48 -11.88 -2.87
N GLN A 261 -61.27 -10.61 -3.21
CA GLN A 261 -60.90 -10.23 -4.56
C GLN A 261 -60.09 -8.94 -4.60
N SER A 262 -59.10 -8.89 -5.49
CA SER A 262 -58.30 -7.70 -5.74
C SER A 262 -58.91 -6.83 -6.83
N TYR A 263 -58.84 -5.52 -6.63
CA TYR A 263 -59.35 -4.49 -7.53
C TYR A 263 -58.34 -3.37 -7.71
N MET A 264 -58.43 -2.67 -8.85
CA MET A 264 -57.73 -1.40 -9.06
C MET A 264 -58.68 -0.26 -8.69
N TYR A 265 -58.20 0.69 -7.91
CA TYR A 265 -58.90 1.93 -7.58
C TYR A 265 -57.99 3.12 -7.86
N LYS A 266 -58.50 4.36 -7.75
CA LYS A 266 -57.76 5.58 -8.09
C LYS A 266 -56.39 5.70 -7.37
N GLY A 267 -56.24 5.12 -6.18
CA GLY A 267 -55.02 5.17 -5.38
C GLY A 267 -54.07 3.97 -5.51
N GLY A 268 -54.38 2.97 -6.35
CA GLY A 268 -53.54 1.78 -6.53
C GLY A 268 -54.34 0.48 -6.58
N ALA A 269 -53.74 -0.61 -6.10
CA ALA A 269 -54.42 -1.89 -5.96
C ALA A 269 -54.97 -2.04 -4.53
N CYS A 270 -56.14 -2.64 -4.39
CA CYS A 270 -56.68 -3.05 -3.10
C CYS A 270 -57.13 -4.51 -3.15
N THR A 271 -57.25 -5.14 -1.99
CA THR A 271 -57.87 -6.45 -1.83
C THR A 271 -59.03 -6.30 -0.87
N ILE A 272 -60.21 -6.70 -1.31
CA ILE A 272 -61.46 -6.60 -0.58
C ILE A 272 -61.82 -8.00 -0.10
N ASN A 273 -62.03 -8.14 1.20
CA ASN A 273 -62.50 -9.36 1.85
C ASN A 273 -63.82 -9.04 2.52
N ILE A 274 -64.85 -9.82 2.18
CA ILE A 274 -66.16 -9.71 2.81
C ILE A 274 -66.50 -11.07 3.40
N SER A 275 -66.87 -11.07 4.68
CA SER A 275 -67.41 -12.22 5.40
C SER A 275 -68.83 -11.91 5.85
N ILE A 276 -69.74 -12.85 5.69
CA ILE A 276 -71.15 -12.72 6.06
C ILE A 276 -71.51 -13.95 6.87
N SER A 277 -72.23 -13.77 7.98
CA SER A 277 -72.84 -14.88 8.70
C SER A 277 -74.24 -14.53 9.15
N GLY A 278 -75.10 -15.53 9.23
CA GLY A 278 -76.48 -15.38 9.67
C GLY A 278 -77.11 -16.71 10.03
N LYS A 279 -78.39 -16.69 10.41
CA LYS A 279 -79.14 -17.91 10.69
C LYS A 279 -79.70 -18.48 9.39
N THR A 280 -79.66 -19.79 9.20
CA THR A 280 -80.22 -20.44 8.00
C THR A 280 -81.74 -20.26 7.86
N VAL A 281 -82.42 -19.92 8.95
CA VAL A 281 -83.85 -19.54 8.94
C VAL A 281 -84.11 -18.12 8.42
N ASP A 282 -83.08 -17.27 8.34
CA ASP A 282 -83.16 -15.89 7.83
C ASP A 282 -82.00 -15.64 6.84
N LYS A 283 -82.20 -16.12 5.60
CA LYS A 283 -81.25 -15.97 4.49
C LYS A 283 -81.36 -14.62 3.77
N VAL A 284 -82.16 -13.69 4.29
CA VAL A 284 -82.36 -12.35 3.71
C VAL A 284 -81.56 -11.32 4.51
N THR A 285 -81.58 -11.43 5.85
CA THR A 285 -80.97 -10.46 6.76
C THR A 285 -79.88 -11.12 7.63
N PRO A 286 -78.59 -11.05 7.24
CA PRO A 286 -77.51 -11.64 8.01
C PRO A 286 -77.39 -11.05 9.42
N GLU A 287 -76.82 -11.84 10.33
CA GLU A 287 -76.51 -11.38 11.69
C GLU A 287 -75.27 -10.48 11.72
N LEU A 288 -74.28 -10.81 10.88
CA LEU A 288 -72.98 -10.17 10.82
C LEU A 288 -72.51 -10.01 9.38
N VAL A 289 -72.03 -8.82 9.03
CA VAL A 289 -71.25 -8.57 7.81
C VAL A 289 -69.96 -7.88 8.21
N TYR A 290 -68.83 -8.46 7.82
CA TYR A 290 -67.51 -7.90 8.04
C TYR A 290 -66.86 -7.57 6.71
N ILE A 291 -66.50 -6.30 6.51
CA ILE A 291 -65.79 -5.83 5.33
C ILE A 291 -64.39 -5.42 5.76
N ASN A 292 -63.40 -5.96 5.07
CA ASN A 292 -61.99 -5.62 5.24
C ASN A 292 -61.34 -5.31 3.88
N VAL A 293 -60.78 -4.10 3.74
CA VAL A 293 -60.10 -3.65 2.53
C VAL A 293 -58.63 -3.36 2.86
N THR A 294 -57.73 -4.09 2.22
CA THR A 294 -56.28 -3.86 2.29
C THR A 294 -55.80 -3.13 1.03
N TYR A 295 -55.32 -1.91 1.20
CA TYR A 295 -54.73 -1.08 0.15
C TYR A 295 -53.24 -1.36 0.02
N LYS A 296 -52.76 -1.54 -1.21
CA LYS A 296 -51.33 -1.66 -1.52
C LYS A 296 -50.87 -0.36 -2.17
N THR A 297 -50.06 0.40 -1.46
CA THR A 297 -49.46 1.64 -1.97
C THR A 297 -47.95 1.46 -2.12
N LYS A 298 -47.41 1.94 -3.23
CA LYS A 298 -45.96 2.04 -3.42
C LYS A 298 -45.47 3.34 -2.80
N SER A 299 -44.58 3.26 -1.83
CA SER A 299 -43.80 4.40 -1.36
C SER A 299 -42.36 4.27 -1.87
N TYR A 300 -41.70 5.41 -2.07
CA TYR A 300 -40.31 5.45 -2.51
C TYR A 300 -39.50 6.18 -1.44
N SER A 301 -38.47 5.52 -0.94
CA SER A 301 -37.41 6.16 -0.15
C SER A 301 -36.15 6.29 -0.99
N TYR A 302 -35.22 7.11 -0.51
CA TYR A 302 -33.91 7.25 -1.10
C TYR A 302 -32.87 6.96 -0.05
N GLU A 303 -31.92 6.09 -0.41
CA GLU A 303 -30.78 5.74 0.42
C GLU A 303 -29.49 6.16 -0.29
N THR A 304 -28.47 6.45 0.49
CA THR A 304 -27.14 6.75 -0.03
C THR A 304 -26.28 5.49 0.07
N GLU A 305 -25.83 4.99 -1.07
CA GLU A 305 -24.88 3.88 -1.15
C GLU A 305 -23.49 4.39 -1.50
N SER A 306 -22.46 3.74 -0.96
CA SER A 306 -21.06 4.09 -1.19
C SER A 306 -20.33 2.94 -1.86
N HIS A 307 -19.51 3.26 -2.84
CA HIS A 307 -18.84 2.30 -3.69
C HIS A 307 -17.37 2.66 -3.88
N THR A 308 -16.54 1.65 -4.14
CA THR A 308 -15.12 1.83 -4.42
C THR A 308 -14.66 0.89 -5.53
N SER A 309 -13.79 1.39 -6.41
CA SER A 309 -13.19 0.60 -7.48
C SER A 309 -11.73 0.99 -7.67
N LYS A 310 -10.83 0.03 -7.50
CA LYS A 310 -9.38 0.20 -7.60
C LYS A 310 -8.87 -0.37 -8.92
N GLN A 311 -8.21 0.46 -9.71
CA GLN A 311 -7.64 0.09 -11.00
C GLN A 311 -6.12 0.27 -10.98
N GLN A 312 -5.37 -0.75 -11.40
CA GLN A 312 -3.95 -0.60 -11.68
C GLN A 312 -3.77 0.18 -12.98
N ILE A 313 -3.01 1.26 -12.94
CA ILE A 313 -2.81 2.17 -14.06
C ILE A 313 -1.35 2.33 -14.47
N ALA A 314 -0.40 1.82 -13.68
CA ALA A 314 1.03 1.82 -14.01
C ALA A 314 1.73 0.62 -13.38
N GLN A 315 2.78 0.14 -14.04
CA GLN A 315 3.75 -0.79 -13.47
C GLN A 315 5.11 -0.53 -14.11
N THR A 316 6.10 -0.17 -13.29
CA THR A 316 7.41 0.28 -13.75
C THR A 316 8.49 -0.37 -12.91
N VAL A 317 9.43 -1.03 -13.58
CA VAL A 317 10.66 -1.54 -12.98
C VAL A 317 11.63 -0.39 -12.82
N VAL A 318 12.03 -0.11 -11.58
CA VAL A 318 12.89 1.03 -11.23
C VAL A 318 14.29 0.63 -10.81
N ALA A 319 14.53 -0.66 -10.58
CA ALA A 319 15.84 -1.20 -10.30
C ALA A 319 15.92 -2.68 -10.72
N ARG A 320 17.06 -3.08 -11.28
CA ARG A 320 17.40 -4.49 -11.53
C ARG A 320 18.83 -4.74 -11.10
N ASN A 321 19.06 -5.80 -10.33
CA ASN A 321 20.37 -6.16 -9.81
C ASN A 321 21.10 -4.98 -9.17
N ALA A 322 20.36 -4.13 -8.46
CA ALA A 322 20.86 -2.86 -7.92
C ALA A 322 20.98 -2.94 -6.41
N TYR A 323 22.00 -2.28 -5.87
CA TYR A 323 22.25 -2.23 -4.44
C TYR A 323 21.37 -1.19 -3.76
N ALA A 324 21.08 -1.35 -2.47
CA ALA A 324 20.27 -0.40 -1.72
C ALA A 324 20.91 0.99 -1.68
N SER A 325 22.24 1.06 -1.52
CA SER A 325 22.99 2.31 -1.56
C SER A 325 22.98 2.97 -2.96
N GLU A 326 22.80 2.19 -4.03
CA GLU A 326 22.59 2.71 -5.38
C GLU A 326 21.18 3.31 -5.52
N ILE A 327 20.16 2.59 -5.07
CA ILE A 327 18.75 3.03 -5.09
C ILE A 327 18.55 4.30 -4.24
N GLN A 328 19.30 4.46 -3.15
CA GLN A 328 19.26 5.68 -2.33
C GLN A 328 19.61 6.95 -3.13
N LYS A 329 20.44 6.83 -4.16
CA LYS A 329 20.81 7.97 -5.01
C LYS A 329 19.65 8.41 -5.90
N TYR A 330 18.60 7.61 -6.07
CA TYR A 330 17.52 7.94 -6.98
C TYR A 330 16.69 9.14 -6.48
N GLY A 331 16.23 9.95 -7.43
CA GLY A 331 15.24 11.00 -7.18
C GLY A 331 13.89 10.43 -6.74
N ASN A 332 12.96 11.31 -6.37
CA ASN A 332 11.59 10.90 -6.12
C ASN A 332 10.92 10.46 -7.44
N PHE A 333 10.24 9.32 -7.39
CA PHE A 333 9.45 8.82 -8.51
C PHE A 333 8.04 9.35 -8.41
N TYR A 334 7.54 9.90 -9.50
CA TYR A 334 6.19 10.43 -9.57
C TYR A 334 5.34 9.59 -10.52
N LEU A 335 4.15 9.19 -10.06
CA LEU A 335 3.12 8.62 -10.91
C LEU A 335 2.58 9.70 -11.85
N THR A 336 2.77 9.50 -13.15
CA THR A 336 2.49 10.52 -14.18
C THR A 336 2.05 9.87 -15.49
N PRO A 337 1.25 10.57 -16.34
CA PRO A 337 0.98 10.10 -17.69
C PRO A 337 2.27 9.95 -18.50
N LYS A 338 2.35 8.91 -19.34
CA LYS A 338 3.54 8.66 -20.18
C LYS A 338 3.87 9.83 -21.11
N SER A 339 2.87 10.56 -21.58
CA SER A 339 3.03 11.75 -22.41
C SER A 339 3.88 12.85 -21.77
N ASN A 340 3.98 12.86 -20.44
CA ASN A 340 4.70 13.89 -19.69
C ASN A 340 6.15 13.50 -19.40
N VAL A 341 6.58 12.30 -19.78
CA VAL A 341 7.91 11.78 -19.49
C VAL A 341 8.83 11.98 -20.68
N SER A 342 9.85 12.84 -20.51
CA SER A 342 10.84 13.13 -21.55
C SER A 342 12.02 12.16 -21.58
N SER A 343 12.21 11.34 -20.53
CA SER A 343 13.33 10.42 -20.42
C SER A 343 13.05 9.28 -19.44
N GLN A 344 13.52 8.08 -19.80
CA GLN A 344 13.48 6.87 -18.97
C GLN A 344 14.70 6.73 -18.05
N LYS A 345 15.65 7.67 -18.08
CA LYS A 345 16.81 7.67 -17.18
C LYS A 345 16.39 8.07 -15.77
N ILE A 346 16.99 7.48 -14.74
CA ILE A 346 16.72 7.92 -13.37
C ILE A 346 17.57 9.16 -13.07
N LYS A 347 16.93 10.24 -12.61
CA LYS A 347 17.63 11.40 -12.05
C LYS A 347 18.19 10.99 -10.70
N THR A 348 19.48 11.19 -10.50
CA THR A 348 20.13 10.97 -9.20
C THR A 348 20.18 12.26 -8.41
N ARG A 349 20.15 12.15 -7.08
CA ARG A 349 20.41 13.24 -6.15
C ARG A 349 21.92 13.49 -6.09
N ASN A 350 22.32 14.77 -6.08
CA ASN A 350 23.73 15.18 -6.05
C ASN A 350 24.23 15.48 -4.62
N THR A 351 23.67 14.81 -3.63
CA THR A 351 23.95 15.05 -2.21
C THR A 351 23.96 13.74 -1.42
N GLY A 352 24.63 13.76 -0.26
CA GLY A 352 24.68 12.64 0.68
C GLY A 352 25.94 11.78 0.59
N PHE A 353 26.16 10.97 1.62
CA PHE A 353 27.35 10.14 1.82
C PHE A 353 27.71 9.28 0.59
N TRP A 354 26.72 8.61 -0.01
CA TRP A 354 26.94 7.68 -1.12
C TRP A 354 27.17 8.34 -2.47
N TYR A 355 26.71 9.57 -2.64
CA TYR A 355 27.05 10.36 -3.82
C TYR A 355 28.57 10.57 -3.88
N ASN A 356 29.19 10.90 -2.73
CA ASN A 356 30.62 11.19 -2.63
C ASN A 356 31.53 9.95 -2.67
N ILE A 357 31.04 8.80 -2.22
CA ILE A 357 31.86 7.58 -2.03
C ILE A 357 31.88 6.68 -3.27
N ASN A 358 30.92 6.86 -4.20
CA ASN A 358 30.76 6.14 -5.46
C ASN A 358 31.37 4.72 -5.51
N PRO A 359 30.74 3.73 -4.83
CA PRO A 359 31.32 2.40 -4.73
C PRO A 359 31.53 1.74 -6.09
N TYR A 360 32.70 1.14 -6.30
CA TYR A 360 33.12 0.57 -7.59
C TYR A 360 32.19 -0.53 -8.14
N TYR A 361 31.45 -1.20 -7.25
CA TYR A 361 30.54 -2.29 -7.59
C TYR A 361 29.17 -1.80 -8.06
N HIS A 362 28.90 -0.50 -8.02
CA HIS A 362 27.70 0.09 -8.62
C HIS A 362 27.84 0.04 -10.15
N LYS A 363 26.86 -0.59 -10.81
CA LYS A 363 26.85 -0.70 -12.27
C LYS A 363 26.03 0.46 -12.83
N GLY A 364 26.67 1.61 -13.02
CA GLY A 364 25.99 2.87 -13.34
C GLY A 364 25.06 2.83 -14.57
N SER A 365 24.09 3.76 -14.53
CA SER A 365 22.94 4.02 -15.44
C SER A 365 21.67 3.22 -15.15
N ALA A 366 21.08 3.49 -13.98
CA ALA A 366 19.74 3.06 -13.68
C ALA A 366 18.73 3.75 -14.63
N SER A 367 17.97 2.94 -15.35
CA SER A 367 16.82 3.37 -16.15
C SER A 367 15.57 2.67 -15.63
N VAL A 368 14.41 3.25 -15.93
CA VAL A 368 13.15 2.60 -15.67
C VAL A 368 12.69 1.82 -16.91
N THR A 369 11.92 0.76 -16.68
CA THR A 369 11.29 -0.02 -17.75
C THR A 369 9.85 -0.30 -17.36
N ASP A 370 8.91 0.18 -18.17
CA ASP A 370 7.50 -0.12 -17.97
C ASP A 370 7.19 -1.58 -18.31
N GLU A 371 6.33 -2.19 -17.51
CA GLU A 371 5.79 -3.53 -17.76
C GLU A 371 4.27 -3.42 -17.91
N GLY A 372 3.74 -3.91 -19.03
CA GLY A 372 2.30 -3.86 -19.34
C GLY A 372 1.85 -2.63 -20.15
N SER A 373 0.66 -2.75 -20.73
CA SER A 373 0.08 -1.76 -21.65
C SER A 373 -0.70 -0.66 -20.91
N TYR A 374 0.02 0.07 -20.07
CA TYR A 374 -0.53 1.16 -19.25
C TYR A 374 -0.29 2.54 -19.89
N GLY A 375 -1.22 3.48 -19.70
CA GLY A 375 -1.07 4.88 -20.12
C GLY A 375 -0.24 5.74 -19.14
N TRP A 376 0.00 5.23 -17.93
CA TRP A 376 0.78 5.89 -16.89
C TRP A 376 2.08 5.12 -16.59
N THR A 377 3.01 5.82 -15.96
CA THR A 377 4.34 5.32 -15.58
C THR A 377 4.83 6.01 -14.30
N PHE A 378 5.95 5.55 -13.76
CA PHE A 378 6.73 6.25 -12.74
C PHE A 378 7.99 6.85 -13.34
N SER A 379 8.21 8.14 -13.12
CA SER A 379 9.43 8.82 -13.58
C SER A 379 9.99 9.77 -12.53
N THR A 380 11.30 9.93 -12.55
CA THR A 380 12.01 11.00 -11.82
C THR A 380 12.23 12.24 -12.70
N ASN A 381 11.94 12.18 -14.01
CA ASN A 381 12.16 13.29 -14.96
C ASN A 381 10.94 14.21 -15.10
N VAL A 382 10.18 14.38 -14.03
CA VAL A 382 9.04 15.30 -13.98
C VAL A 382 9.18 16.20 -12.77
N SER A 383 8.62 17.41 -12.85
CA SER A 383 8.60 18.37 -11.75
C SER A 383 7.52 18.05 -10.71
N SER A 384 6.47 17.35 -11.10
CA SER A 384 5.35 16.96 -10.23
C SER A 384 4.62 15.72 -10.77
N GLY A 385 3.75 15.12 -9.96
CA GLY A 385 2.85 14.04 -10.37
C GLY A 385 1.81 13.72 -9.29
N LYS A 386 0.97 12.71 -9.54
CA LYS A 386 -0.18 12.40 -8.67
C LYS A 386 0.21 11.69 -7.37
N SER A 387 1.36 11.04 -7.33
CA SER A 387 1.93 10.42 -6.13
C SER A 387 3.45 10.41 -6.24
N GLY A 388 4.13 11.10 -5.33
CA GLY A 388 5.59 11.11 -5.21
C GLY A 388 6.07 10.03 -4.25
N THR A 389 7.08 9.26 -4.62
CA THR A 389 7.56 8.13 -3.83
C THR A 389 9.08 8.09 -3.80
N ASN A 390 9.63 8.05 -2.59
CA ASN A 390 11.04 7.74 -2.34
C ASN A 390 11.19 6.22 -2.21
N ILE A 391 11.66 5.57 -3.28
CA ILE A 391 11.78 4.10 -3.35
C ILE A 391 12.67 3.56 -2.25
N TYR A 392 13.79 4.23 -1.97
CA TYR A 392 14.72 3.83 -0.93
C TYR A 392 14.06 3.82 0.45
N ALA A 393 13.21 4.81 0.76
CA ALA A 393 12.52 4.88 2.04
C ALA A 393 11.63 3.65 2.31
N MET A 394 11.10 3.03 1.25
CA MET A 394 10.18 1.89 1.29
C MET A 394 10.88 0.52 1.21
N LEU A 395 12.20 0.46 1.02
CA LEU A 395 12.94 -0.80 1.03
C LEU A 395 12.90 -1.42 2.45
N PRO A 396 12.54 -2.70 2.60
CA PRO A 396 12.44 -3.35 3.91
C PRO A 396 13.81 -3.60 4.55
N ILE A 397 14.86 -3.78 3.74
CA ILE A 397 16.23 -3.94 4.21
C ILE A 397 17.12 -2.91 3.52
N LYS A 398 17.64 -1.97 4.31
CA LYS A 398 18.60 -0.98 3.84
C LYS A 398 20.03 -1.48 4.11
N TYR A 399 21.02 -0.83 3.50
CA TYR A 399 22.41 -1.09 3.86
C TYR A 399 22.57 -0.84 5.37
N LYS A 400 23.37 -1.68 6.01
CA LYS A 400 23.66 -1.55 7.44
C LYS A 400 25.11 -1.17 7.60
N PHE A 401 25.37 -0.23 8.51
CA PHE A 401 26.71 0.08 8.99
C PHE A 401 26.87 -0.47 10.39
N TYR A 402 27.92 -1.26 10.57
CA TYR A 402 28.39 -1.74 11.84
C TYR A 402 29.68 -1.01 12.12
N THR A 403 29.64 -0.13 13.12
CA THR A 403 30.83 0.47 13.70
C THR A 403 31.09 -0.30 14.97
N ASP A 404 32.09 -1.19 14.95
CA ASP A 404 32.41 -1.97 16.14
C ASP A 404 33.90 -1.85 16.49
N ILE A 405 34.13 -1.93 17.80
CA ILE A 405 35.42 -1.87 18.43
C ILE A 405 35.94 -3.31 18.43
N VAL A 406 36.95 -3.61 17.63
CA VAL A 406 37.76 -4.81 17.90
C VAL A 406 38.61 -4.47 19.11
N ASP A 407 38.03 -4.67 20.28
CA ASP A 407 38.59 -4.19 21.53
C ASP A 407 39.79 -5.02 21.96
N SER A 408 40.92 -4.34 22.17
CA SER A 408 42.15 -4.94 22.69
C SER A 408 42.14 -5.15 24.21
N HIS A 409 41.07 -4.77 24.93
CA HIS A 409 40.99 -4.93 26.40
C HIS A 409 40.96 -6.39 26.90
N TYR A 410 40.97 -7.40 26.01
CA TYR A 410 41.34 -8.76 26.45
C TYR A 410 42.85 -8.85 26.58
N TYR A 411 43.34 -8.69 27.83
CA TYR A 411 44.66 -9.15 28.25
C TYR A 411 44.79 -10.65 27.92
N ALA A 412 45.32 -10.95 26.75
CA ALA A 412 45.59 -12.32 26.35
C ALA A 412 46.90 -12.79 27.02
N PRO A 413 47.00 -14.08 27.38
CA PRO A 413 48.20 -14.63 28.00
C PRO A 413 49.42 -14.51 27.07
N ASP A 414 50.60 -14.52 27.66
CA ASP A 414 51.86 -14.27 26.97
C ASP A 414 52.19 -15.38 25.94
N VAL A 415 51.96 -15.04 24.66
CA VAL A 415 52.26 -15.90 23.54
C VAL A 415 53.16 -15.13 22.57
N GLY A 416 54.42 -15.57 22.40
CA GLY A 416 55.38 -14.93 21.50
C GLY A 416 54.88 -14.87 20.06
N ASN A 417 55.52 -14.09 19.18
CA ASN A 417 55.04 -13.92 17.80
C ASN A 417 54.91 -15.28 17.08
N PRO A 418 53.81 -15.52 16.34
CA PRO A 418 53.74 -16.70 15.46
C PRO A 418 54.88 -16.63 14.44
N PRO A 419 55.36 -17.79 13.94
CA PRO A 419 56.39 -17.84 12.91
C PRO A 419 55.99 -16.92 11.74
N LYS A 420 56.93 -16.07 11.30
CA LYS A 420 56.72 -15.27 10.08
C LYS A 420 56.46 -16.24 8.92
N ASP A 421 55.49 -15.87 8.08
CA ASP A 421 55.06 -16.62 6.90
C ASP A 421 56.26 -17.32 6.24
N GLY A 422 56.24 -18.65 6.26
CA GLY A 422 57.26 -19.47 5.61
C GLY A 422 57.15 -19.34 4.09
N SER A 423 57.64 -18.23 3.54
CA SER A 423 58.13 -18.19 2.16
C SER A 423 59.58 -18.64 2.19
N GLY A 424 59.81 -19.92 1.92
CA GLY A 424 61.15 -20.45 1.68
C GLY A 424 61.79 -19.74 0.49
N GLY A 425 63.07 -19.42 0.66
CA GLY A 425 63.93 -18.84 -0.36
C GLY A 425 65.35 -18.73 0.16
N SER A 426 65.98 -19.89 0.38
CA SER A 426 67.43 -19.98 0.48
C SER A 426 68.01 -19.46 -0.83
N ASN A 427 68.83 -18.41 -0.78
CA ASN A 427 69.99 -18.32 -1.65
C ASN A 427 71.14 -17.70 -0.87
N ASN A 428 72.12 -18.56 -0.63
CA ASN A 428 73.45 -18.25 -0.17
C ASN A 428 74.14 -17.32 -1.18
N GLY A 429 74.81 -16.28 -0.68
CA GLY A 429 75.46 -15.27 -1.52
C GLY A 429 76.15 -14.23 -0.67
N ASN A 430 77.09 -14.68 0.14
CA ASN A 430 78.05 -13.85 0.84
C ASN A 430 78.93 -13.10 -0.18
N ASN A 431 78.95 -11.76 -0.15
CA ASN A 431 80.17 -10.99 -0.33
C ASN A 431 80.00 -9.55 0.15
N ASN A 432 80.90 -9.18 1.08
CA ASN A 432 81.36 -7.82 1.38
C ASN A 432 81.56 -7.00 0.08
N ASN A 433 81.44 -5.68 0.01
CA ASN A 433 82.07 -4.69 0.88
C ASN A 433 81.56 -3.29 0.51
N ASN A 434 81.41 -2.43 1.53
CA ASN A 434 81.77 -1.02 1.61
C ASN A 434 81.35 0.02 0.53
N GLY A 435 80.72 1.09 1.02
CA GLY A 435 81.03 2.47 0.59
C GLY A 435 79.97 3.20 -0.23
N GLY A 436 79.79 4.48 0.10
CA GLY A 436 79.50 5.48 -0.93
C GLY A 436 78.17 6.22 -0.79
N ASN A 437 78.28 7.41 -0.22
CA ASN A 437 77.28 8.47 -0.21
C ASN A 437 77.11 9.10 -1.60
N ASN A 438 75.95 9.73 -1.82
CA ASN A 438 75.63 10.78 -2.80
C ASN A 438 75.59 10.48 -4.32
N GLY A 439 74.47 10.92 -4.90
CA GLY A 439 74.53 11.93 -5.96
C GLY A 439 74.15 11.47 -7.37
N GLY A 440 73.15 12.14 -7.91
CA GLY A 440 73.26 12.69 -9.26
C GLY A 440 72.78 11.83 -10.43
N ASP A 441 71.96 12.49 -11.23
CA ASP A 441 71.97 12.39 -12.69
C ASP A 441 71.18 11.27 -13.37
N LYS A 442 69.95 11.65 -13.74
CA LYS A 442 69.37 11.28 -15.03
C LYS A 442 70.28 11.73 -16.18
N PRO A 443 70.26 10.98 -17.29
CA PRO A 443 70.29 11.64 -18.60
C PRO A 443 69.18 11.14 -19.55
N ASN A 444 68.51 12.15 -20.11
CA ASN A 444 68.20 12.42 -21.52
C ASN A 444 67.63 11.37 -22.50
N GLY A 445 66.73 11.93 -23.33
CA GLY A 445 66.46 11.56 -24.72
C GLY A 445 65.00 11.10 -24.92
N GLY A 446 64.14 11.74 -25.70
CA GLY A 446 64.27 12.81 -26.68
C GLY A 446 63.09 12.69 -27.67
N ASP A 447 62.71 13.83 -28.24
CA ASP A 447 61.93 14.03 -29.49
C ASP A 447 60.42 13.70 -29.54
N SER A 448 59.57 14.46 -30.25
CA SER A 448 59.59 15.81 -30.85
C SER A 448 58.21 16.06 -31.49
N ASN A 449 57.90 17.34 -31.77
CA ASN A 449 57.02 17.90 -32.82
C ASN A 449 55.87 18.83 -32.35
N ASN A 450 56.21 20.12 -32.39
CA ASN A 450 55.34 21.27 -32.73
C ASN A 450 55.27 21.37 -34.29
N PRO A 451 54.33 22.08 -34.94
CA PRO A 451 54.18 23.56 -34.92
C PRO A 451 52.69 23.99 -34.88
N GLY A 452 52.25 25.21 -34.61
CA GLY A 452 52.81 26.55 -34.49
C GLY A 452 51.62 27.54 -34.66
N GLY A 453 51.73 28.78 -34.17
CA GLY A 453 50.81 29.86 -34.59
C GLY A 453 50.39 30.90 -33.54
N ASN A 454 51.26 31.91 -33.35
CA ASN A 454 51.00 33.34 -33.15
C ASN A 454 49.68 33.89 -32.54
N GLY A 455 49.83 34.83 -31.59
CA GLY A 455 49.40 36.22 -31.83
C GLY A 455 48.46 36.91 -30.83
N ASN A 456 49.05 37.80 -30.02
CA ASN A 456 48.57 39.12 -29.55
C ASN A 456 47.34 39.34 -28.64
N ASN A 457 47.69 39.84 -27.44
CA ASN A 457 47.14 40.90 -26.59
C ASN A 457 46.01 41.83 -27.11
N SER A 458 44.98 42.09 -26.27
CA SER A 458 44.58 43.43 -25.73
C SER A 458 43.13 43.49 -25.17
N ASN A 459 43.01 44.01 -23.93
CA ASN A 459 41.95 44.85 -23.31
C ASN A 459 40.45 44.71 -23.63
N ASN A 460 39.64 44.42 -22.59
CA ASN A 460 38.59 45.27 -21.95
C ASN A 460 37.87 44.38 -20.91
N GLY A 461 37.66 44.71 -19.63
CA GLY A 461 37.13 45.95 -19.06
C GLY A 461 35.62 45.76 -18.78
N GLY A 462 35.20 45.48 -17.54
CA GLY A 462 33.78 45.34 -17.20
C GLY A 462 33.45 44.85 -15.79
N ASN A 463 33.31 45.81 -14.88
CA ASN A 463 33.03 45.73 -13.44
C ASN A 463 31.55 45.36 -13.13
N GLY A 464 31.24 44.79 -11.95
CA GLY A 464 29.84 44.50 -11.56
C GLY A 464 29.59 43.80 -10.21
N ASN A 465 29.87 44.51 -9.12
CA ASN A 465 29.46 44.40 -7.71
C ASN A 465 28.48 43.32 -7.17
N ASN A 466 28.84 42.88 -5.95
CA ASN A 466 28.02 42.35 -4.85
C ASN A 466 26.79 43.23 -4.51
N ASN A 467 25.66 42.65 -4.06
CA ASN A 467 25.23 42.63 -2.65
C ASN A 467 23.77 42.09 -2.47
N GLY A 468 23.56 41.26 -1.45
CA GLY A 468 22.37 41.19 -0.58
C GLY A 468 21.03 40.65 -1.12
N ASN A 469 20.52 39.56 -0.54
CA ASN A 469 19.41 39.70 0.42
C ASN A 469 19.15 38.43 1.26
N ASN A 470 19.17 38.63 2.58
CA ASN A 470 18.63 37.75 3.59
C ASN A 470 17.18 38.20 3.85
N GLY A 471 16.21 37.29 3.75
CA GLY A 471 14.79 37.62 3.86
C GLY A 471 14.01 36.46 4.46
N ASN A 472 13.95 36.46 5.78
CA ASN A 472 13.07 35.64 6.60
C ASN A 472 11.61 36.16 6.49
N SER A 473 10.65 35.32 6.13
CA SER A 473 9.25 35.52 6.52
C SER A 473 8.56 34.18 6.79
N ASN A 474 7.89 34.15 7.93
CA ASN A 474 7.21 33.01 8.54
C ASN A 474 5.70 33.03 8.21
N ASN A 475 5.06 31.88 8.45
CA ASN A 475 3.61 31.59 8.58
C ASN A 475 2.78 31.42 7.29
N SER A 476 1.87 30.46 7.12
CA SER A 476 1.36 29.34 7.94
C SER A 476 0.54 28.43 7.01
N GLY A 477 0.49 27.10 7.23
CA GLY A 477 -0.37 26.21 6.44
C GLY A 477 -0.04 24.72 6.60
N ASN A 478 -0.74 24.09 7.52
CA ASN A 478 -0.57 22.74 8.03
C ASN A 478 -0.69 21.64 6.95
N GLY A 479 0.32 20.78 6.82
CA GLY A 479 0.31 19.59 5.96
C GLY A 479 1.52 18.70 6.26
N GLY A 480 1.33 17.65 7.05
CA GLY A 480 2.39 16.82 7.62
C GLY A 480 3.34 16.21 6.58
N HIS A 481 4.55 16.79 6.51
CA HIS A 481 5.71 16.20 5.86
C HIS A 481 6.63 15.68 6.97
N SER A 482 6.72 14.35 7.12
CA SER A 482 7.78 13.73 7.92
C SER A 482 9.10 13.83 7.16
N SER A 483 9.81 14.95 7.36
CA SER A 483 11.20 15.12 6.96
C SER A 483 12.12 14.28 7.85
N ILE A 484 12.13 12.97 7.61
CA ILE A 484 13.22 12.10 8.03
C ILE A 484 14.21 12.06 6.86
N GLY A 485 15.26 12.87 6.96
CA GLY A 485 16.27 12.97 5.90
C GLY A 485 17.50 13.79 6.24
N ASP A 486 17.38 14.81 7.08
CA ASP A 486 18.49 15.67 7.46
C ASP A 486 18.57 15.82 8.97
N LYS A 487 19.27 14.88 9.63
CA LYS A 487 20.01 15.17 10.86
C LYS A 487 21.29 14.35 10.84
N GLU A 488 22.39 15.05 10.67
CA GLU A 488 23.63 14.71 11.35
C GLU A 488 23.32 14.34 12.81
N ASN A 489 23.86 13.21 13.27
CA ASN A 489 23.69 12.56 14.58
C ASN A 489 22.89 11.25 14.53
N SER A 490 23.62 10.15 14.36
CA SER A 490 23.24 8.89 15.00
C SER A 490 23.43 9.04 16.51
N PRO A 491 22.52 8.53 17.37
CA PRO A 491 22.72 8.56 18.81
C PRO A 491 23.92 7.69 19.19
N MET A 492 25.03 8.32 19.57
CA MET A 492 26.13 7.66 20.24
C MET A 492 25.80 7.56 21.72
N ILE A 493 25.51 6.36 22.21
CA ILE A 493 25.46 6.11 23.66
C ILE A 493 26.91 6.12 24.16
N HIS A 494 27.23 7.09 25.02
CA HIS A 494 28.48 7.15 25.78
C HIS A 494 28.48 6.06 26.85
N ILE A 495 29.48 5.18 26.79
CA ILE A 495 29.91 4.36 27.93
C ILE A 495 31.43 4.48 27.94
N GLU A 496 31.95 5.28 28.88
CA GLU A 496 33.37 5.26 29.27
C GLU A 496 33.54 4.16 30.32
N ILE A 497 34.49 3.26 30.09
CA ILE A 497 34.98 2.34 31.11
C ILE A 497 36.48 2.56 31.15
N ASP A 498 36.94 3.18 32.24
CA ASP A 498 38.35 3.14 32.61
C ASP A 498 38.67 1.72 33.09
N ALA A 499 39.67 1.10 32.48
CA ALA A 499 40.22 -0.16 32.96
C ALA A 499 41.71 0.01 33.22
N LYS A 500 42.07 0.20 34.48
CA LYS A 500 43.40 -0.14 35.02
C LYS A 500 43.33 -1.56 35.57
N ASP A 501 44.42 -2.32 35.48
CA ASP A 501 44.58 -3.56 36.24
C ASP A 501 44.87 -3.25 37.72
N GLU A 502 44.75 -4.26 38.60
CA GLU A 502 44.90 -4.11 40.06
C GLU A 502 46.33 -3.75 40.51
N ASP A 503 47.34 -3.78 39.61
CA ASP A 503 48.76 -3.59 39.96
C ASP A 503 49.56 -2.59 39.08
N GLY A 504 48.97 -1.94 38.07
CA GLY A 504 49.57 -0.80 37.37
C GLY A 504 50.85 -1.07 36.57
N ARG A 505 51.08 -2.30 36.08
CA ARG A 505 52.31 -2.65 35.34
C ARG A 505 52.08 -2.75 33.82
N VAL A 506 52.88 -2.02 33.05
CA VAL A 506 52.88 -2.06 31.57
C VAL A 506 53.98 -3.00 31.07
N GLY A 507 53.59 -4.16 30.55
CA GLY A 507 54.43 -5.03 29.71
C GLY A 507 53.79 -5.21 28.34
N THR A 508 54.55 -5.00 27.27
CA THR A 508 54.03 -5.11 25.89
C THR A 508 54.27 -6.51 25.33
N VAL A 509 53.21 -7.31 25.25
CA VAL A 509 53.26 -8.66 24.67
C VAL A 509 52.35 -8.74 23.43
N ARG A 510 52.83 -9.33 22.33
CA ARG A 510 52.11 -9.45 21.06
C ARG A 510 51.51 -10.85 20.86
N VAL A 511 50.26 -11.00 21.24
CA VAL A 511 49.38 -12.11 20.82
C VAL A 511 49.15 -12.12 19.29
N PRO A 512 48.89 -13.27 18.64
CA PRO A 512 48.19 -13.30 17.35
C PRO A 512 46.92 -12.45 17.39
N LYS A 513 46.86 -11.43 16.54
CA LYS A 513 45.77 -10.45 16.49
C LYS A 513 44.57 -10.97 15.70
N MET A 514 44.09 -12.16 16.02
CA MET A 514 42.95 -12.72 15.31
C MET A 514 41.65 -12.52 16.08
N VAL A 515 40.81 -11.60 15.61
CA VAL A 515 39.56 -11.27 16.29
C VAL A 515 38.36 -11.51 15.40
N HIS A 516 37.38 -12.20 15.96
CA HIS A 516 36.08 -12.45 15.39
C HIS A 516 35.07 -11.47 15.97
N LEU A 517 34.53 -10.66 15.10
CA LEU A 517 33.36 -9.84 15.38
C LEU A 517 32.16 -10.70 14.99
N TYR A 518 31.47 -11.18 16.02
CA TYR A 518 30.41 -12.20 15.94
C TYR A 518 29.47 -12.03 14.75
N ASP A 519 28.95 -13.16 14.22
CA ASP A 519 27.82 -13.20 13.26
C ASP A 519 26.95 -11.96 13.41
N ILE A 520 27.12 -11.05 12.46
CA ILE A 520 26.71 -9.66 12.56
C ILE A 520 25.18 -9.53 12.74
N ASP A 521 24.42 -10.57 12.41
CA ASP A 521 22.98 -10.66 12.67
C ASP A 521 22.62 -10.79 14.17
N LYS A 522 23.53 -11.25 15.05
CA LYS A 522 23.28 -11.37 16.50
C LYS A 522 23.21 -10.03 17.24
N TYR A 523 23.77 -8.98 16.67
CA TYR A 523 23.67 -7.62 17.20
C TYR A 523 22.34 -6.93 16.88
N ARG A 524 21.38 -7.64 16.26
CA ARG A 524 20.04 -7.14 15.88
C ARG A 524 19.06 -6.96 17.07
N LYS A 525 19.50 -7.03 18.33
CA LYS A 525 18.63 -6.80 19.50
C LYS A 525 18.72 -5.36 19.99
N LYS A 526 17.89 -4.50 19.41
CA LYS A 526 16.93 -3.59 20.08
C LYS A 526 16.11 -2.88 19.01
#